data_AF-A0A964IDJ1-F1
#
_entry.id   AF-A0A964IDJ1-F1
#
_cell.length_a   1.000
_cell.length_b   1.000
_cell.length_c   1.000
_cell.angle_alpha   90.00
_cell.angle_beta   90.00
_cell.angle_gamma   90.00
#
_symmetry.space_group_name_H-M   'P 1'
#
loop_
_entity.id
_entity.type
_entity.pdbx_description
1 polymer ?
#
loop_
_entity_poly.entity_id
_entity_poly.type
_entity_poly.pdbx_seq_one_letter_code
_entity_poly.pdbx_strand_id
1 'polypeptide(L)'
;MNRQGKILSGVVAMAVAVGAVLSAQAPVTITLRSGETLQASLVDMGGRGFEVRVGGSERFIAKDLVAMVDFGGNVTPQQAWFNGMSPANNLVVFKNGDTLLADWTDVGGTSPLILRFNSGAAEREISADQVARIYLVPASVGLVMRPKPVPEQSEGGVNVMASEPWTSAGITVSTGEYLRFSVSREIKFGTEPNDTASADGNSAARVSAVFRSLPVRSLPVGGLIGKVGNGQPFSIGSAPQPIRMPANGQLFLGINDLTFTDNSGWFRVVITRGR
;
A
#
# COMPACT_ATOMS: atom_id res chain seq x y z
N MET A 1 67.56 11.10 35.31
CA MET A 1 67.20 10.39 34.07
C MET A 1 66.13 9.34 34.39
N ASN A 2 64.99 9.43 33.71
CA ASN A 2 63.91 8.44 33.47
C ASN A 2 63.08 7.94 34.68
N ARG A 3 61.79 8.35 34.82
CA ARG A 3 60.54 7.86 34.16
C ARG A 3 60.12 6.47 34.72
N GLN A 4 58.93 6.13 35.22
CA GLN A 4 57.52 6.59 35.16
C GLN A 4 56.80 6.06 36.44
N GLY A 5 55.62 6.47 36.94
CA GLY A 5 54.36 6.94 36.36
C GLY A 5 53.23 6.03 36.88
N LYS A 6 52.12 6.60 37.36
CA LYS A 6 50.75 6.02 37.42
C LYS A 6 49.79 7.04 38.03
N ILE A 7 49.15 7.85 37.19
CA ILE A 7 47.94 8.61 37.51
C ILE A 7 46.77 7.78 36.99
N LEU A 8 45.88 7.36 37.88
CA LEU A 8 44.58 6.77 37.53
C LEU A 8 43.70 7.89 36.99
N SER A 9 43.42 7.84 35.68
CA SER A 9 42.41 8.67 35.04
C SER A 9 41.14 7.83 34.92
N GLY A 10 40.14 8.12 35.76
CA GLY A 10 38.78 7.63 35.58
C GLY A 10 37.98 8.69 34.82
N VAL A 11 37.62 8.42 33.58
CA VAL A 11 36.69 9.26 32.81
C VAL A 11 35.58 8.39 32.24
N VAL A 12 34.42 8.52 32.88
CA VAL A 12 33.03 8.50 32.38
C VAL A 12 32.83 7.86 31.01
N ALA A 13 32.17 6.70 31.01
CA ALA A 13 31.50 6.17 29.82
C ALA A 13 30.31 7.07 29.47
N MET A 14 30.43 7.83 28.38
CA MET A 14 29.31 8.55 27.80
C MET A 14 28.46 7.54 27.02
N ALA A 15 27.36 7.08 27.63
CA ALA A 15 26.35 6.30 26.93
C ALA A 15 25.65 7.22 25.92
N VAL A 16 26.00 7.10 24.64
CA VAL A 16 25.24 7.74 23.56
C VAL A 16 23.94 6.95 23.43
N ALA A 17 22.89 7.45 24.07
CA ALA A 17 21.53 7.04 23.76
C ALA A 17 21.21 7.57 22.35
N VAL A 18 21.33 6.72 21.33
CA VAL A 18 20.74 7.00 20.02
C VAL A 18 19.23 6.94 20.22
N GLY A 19 18.62 8.08 20.51
CA GLY A 19 17.18 8.22 20.49
C GLY A 19 16.68 7.94 19.09
N ALA A 20 15.96 6.84 18.90
CA ALA A 20 15.18 6.64 17.69
C ALA A 20 14.12 7.74 17.65
N VAL A 21 14.32 8.77 16.83
CA VAL A 21 13.28 9.74 16.54
C VAL A 21 12.19 8.98 15.79
N LEU A 22 11.10 8.66 16.49
CA LEU A 22 9.89 8.15 15.88
C LEU A 22 9.30 9.29 15.05
N SER A 23 9.67 9.40 13.77
CA SER A 23 8.96 10.28 12.85
C SER A 23 7.60 9.66 12.51
N ALA A 24 6.52 10.44 12.60
CA ALA A 24 5.23 10.02 12.04
C ALA A 24 5.41 9.69 10.57
N GLN A 25 4.82 8.58 10.19
CA GLN A 25 4.82 8.09 8.83
C GLN A 25 3.35 7.90 8.45
N ALA A 26 2.85 8.74 7.54
CA ALA A 26 1.54 8.49 6.95
C ALA A 26 1.74 7.51 5.79
N PRO A 27 1.14 6.30 5.81
CA PRO A 27 1.17 5.43 4.66
C PRO A 27 0.41 6.10 3.52
N VAL A 28 1.07 6.25 2.38
CA VAL A 28 0.51 6.84 1.18
C VAL A 28 0.79 5.99 -0.05
N THR A 29 -0.08 6.11 -1.05
CA THR A 29 0.23 5.69 -2.42
C THR A 29 0.45 6.93 -3.27
N ILE A 30 1.64 7.06 -3.84
CA ILE A 30 1.99 8.16 -4.75
C ILE A 30 1.82 7.66 -6.17
N THR A 31 1.05 8.39 -6.97
CA THR A 31 0.96 8.19 -8.42
C THR A 31 1.82 9.25 -9.10
N LEU A 32 2.79 8.80 -9.89
CA LEU A 32 3.60 9.66 -10.74
C LEU A 32 2.82 10.05 -11.99
N ARG A 33 3.24 11.13 -12.65
CA ARG A 33 2.67 11.58 -13.94
C ARG A 33 2.88 10.59 -15.07
N SER A 34 3.84 9.67 -14.92
CA SER A 34 4.00 8.52 -15.80
C SER A 34 2.89 7.46 -15.64
N GLY A 35 2.08 7.54 -14.58
CA GLY A 35 1.11 6.53 -14.17
C GLY A 35 1.68 5.45 -13.26
N GLU A 36 2.99 5.44 -13.00
CA GLU A 36 3.60 4.55 -12.01
C GLU A 36 3.07 4.85 -10.61
N THR A 37 2.85 3.81 -9.82
CA THR A 37 2.39 3.93 -8.42
C THR A 37 3.44 3.41 -7.46
N LEU A 38 3.60 4.11 -6.34
CA LEU A 38 4.58 3.82 -5.32
C LEU A 38 3.91 3.84 -3.95
N GLN A 39 3.97 2.73 -3.23
CA GLN A 39 3.64 2.71 -1.81
C GLN A 39 4.81 3.27 -1.02
N ALA A 40 4.53 4.25 -0.17
CA ALA A 40 5.54 4.92 0.61
C ALA A 40 4.96 5.41 1.94
N SER A 41 5.84 5.77 2.86
CA SER A 41 5.48 6.61 3.99
C SER A 41 5.90 8.03 3.71
N LEU A 42 4.95 8.98 3.76
CA LEU A 42 5.28 10.39 3.66
C LEU A 42 6.03 10.83 4.92
N VAL A 43 7.12 11.58 4.75
CA VAL A 43 7.96 12.06 5.86
C VAL A 43 7.96 13.58 5.92
N ASP A 44 8.30 14.24 4.81
CA ASP A 44 8.42 15.70 4.71
C ASP A 44 8.09 16.16 3.27
N MET A 45 7.82 17.44 3.09
CA MET A 45 7.71 18.11 1.81
C MET A 45 8.42 19.46 1.88
N GLY A 46 9.37 19.68 0.97
CA GLY A 46 9.89 21.00 0.70
C GLY A 46 9.40 21.54 -0.65
N GLY A 47 9.75 22.79 -0.96
CA GLY A 47 9.40 23.44 -2.24
C GLY A 47 9.90 22.71 -3.51
N ARG A 48 10.78 21.71 -3.38
CA ARG A 48 11.31 20.91 -4.49
C ARG A 48 10.59 19.57 -4.67
N GLY A 49 9.90 19.05 -3.65
CA GLY A 49 9.39 17.68 -3.69
C GLY A 49 9.17 17.04 -2.33
N PHE A 50 8.92 15.74 -2.37
CA PHE A 50 8.54 14.90 -1.26
C PHE A 50 9.73 14.10 -0.75
N GLU A 51 9.93 14.09 0.55
CA GLU A 51 10.74 13.10 1.22
C GLU A 51 9.83 11.97 1.71
N VAL A 52 10.12 10.76 1.28
CA VAL A 52 9.33 9.57 1.59
C VAL A 52 10.21 8.42 2.00
N ARG A 53 9.66 7.44 2.72
CA ARG A 53 10.30 6.16 2.98
C ARG A 53 9.66 5.06 2.15
N VAL A 54 10.48 4.29 1.45
CA VAL A 54 10.07 3.12 0.66
C VAL A 54 10.89 1.95 1.17
N GLY A 55 10.24 0.91 1.70
CA GLY A 55 10.95 -0.24 2.26
C GLY A 55 11.96 0.14 3.35
N GLY A 56 11.65 1.16 4.15
CA GLY A 56 12.53 1.67 5.22
C GLY A 56 13.67 2.58 4.77
N SER A 57 13.86 2.82 3.47
CA SER A 57 14.87 3.74 2.94
C SER A 57 14.25 5.08 2.54
N GLU A 58 14.89 6.18 2.93
CA GLU A 58 14.47 7.52 2.50
C GLU A 58 14.76 7.76 1.02
N ARG A 59 13.80 8.38 0.34
CA ARG A 59 13.82 8.70 -1.07
C ARG A 59 13.20 10.07 -1.29
N PHE A 60 13.83 10.84 -2.17
CA PHE A 60 13.28 12.09 -2.66
C PHE A 60 12.50 11.88 -3.97
N ILE A 61 11.34 12.52 -4.09
CA ILE A 61 10.52 12.54 -5.32
C ILE A 61 10.19 13.98 -5.65
N ALA A 62 10.56 14.44 -6.84
CA ALA A 62 10.32 15.82 -7.25
C ALA A 62 8.80 16.11 -7.40
N LYS A 63 8.35 17.31 -6.97
CA LYS A 63 6.92 17.69 -6.96
C LYS A 63 6.29 17.65 -8.35
N ASP A 64 7.06 17.97 -9.37
CA ASP A 64 6.67 17.97 -10.79
C ASP A 64 6.52 16.57 -11.40
N LEU A 65 7.04 15.53 -10.76
CA LEU A 65 6.84 14.14 -11.18
C LEU A 65 5.57 13.52 -10.60
N VAL A 66 5.00 14.12 -9.55
CA VAL A 66 3.84 13.57 -8.85
C VAL A 66 2.55 14.08 -9.48
N ALA A 67 1.62 13.15 -9.72
CA ALA A 67 0.27 13.42 -10.16
C ALA A 67 -0.71 13.44 -8.99
N MET A 68 -0.56 12.49 -8.05
CA MET A 68 -1.47 12.31 -6.92
C MET A 68 -0.76 11.69 -5.72
N VAL A 69 -1.20 12.06 -4.52
CA VAL A 69 -0.89 11.35 -3.26
C VAL A 69 -2.21 10.87 -2.65
N ASP A 70 -2.34 9.56 -2.41
CA ASP A 70 -3.49 8.91 -1.79
C ASP A 70 -3.15 8.51 -0.36
N PHE A 71 -3.91 9.05 0.60
CA PHE A 71 -3.81 8.82 2.05
C PHE A 71 -4.84 7.78 2.54
N GLY A 72 -5.51 7.10 1.60
CA GLY A 72 -6.58 6.13 1.84
C GLY A 72 -7.97 6.76 1.95
N GLY A 73 -8.94 5.94 2.35
CA GLY A 73 -10.34 6.35 2.47
C GLY A 73 -11.19 6.00 1.24
N ASN A 74 -12.51 6.11 1.41
CA ASN A 74 -13.51 5.65 0.45
C ASN A 74 -14.11 6.82 -0.34
N VAL A 75 -13.29 7.50 -1.15
CA VAL A 75 -13.73 8.62 -2.01
C VAL A 75 -13.74 8.22 -3.50
N THR A 76 -14.78 8.62 -4.23
CA THR A 76 -14.92 8.33 -5.67
C THR A 76 -14.69 9.60 -6.48
N PRO A 77 -13.68 9.65 -7.38
CA PRO A 77 -13.40 10.82 -8.20
C PRO A 77 -14.61 11.35 -8.96
N GLN A 78 -14.84 12.66 -8.87
CA GLN A 78 -15.86 13.35 -9.64
C GLN A 78 -15.18 14.39 -10.54
N GLN A 79 -15.61 14.46 -11.81
CA GLN A 79 -15.06 15.45 -12.77
C GLN A 79 -15.19 16.88 -12.25
N ALA A 80 -16.28 17.19 -11.55
CA ALA A 80 -16.53 18.50 -10.97
C ALA A 80 -15.50 18.94 -9.93
N TRP A 81 -14.80 18.01 -9.26
CA TRP A 81 -13.77 18.36 -8.27
C TRP A 81 -12.59 19.11 -8.88
N PHE A 82 -12.32 18.88 -10.17
CA PHE A 82 -11.18 19.48 -10.87
C PHE A 82 -11.50 20.87 -11.44
N ASN A 83 -12.73 21.35 -11.28
CA ASN A 83 -13.13 22.68 -11.73
C ASN A 83 -12.33 23.75 -10.97
N GLY A 84 -11.65 24.64 -11.69
CA GLY A 84 -10.82 25.68 -11.09
C GLY A 84 -9.41 25.23 -10.70
N MET A 85 -9.06 23.97 -10.96
CA MET A 85 -7.68 23.52 -10.82
C MET A 85 -6.78 24.21 -11.85
N SER A 86 -5.62 24.66 -11.41
CA SER A 86 -4.61 25.33 -12.23
C SER A 86 -3.20 24.88 -11.81
N PRO A 87 -2.15 25.19 -12.57
CA PRO A 87 -0.78 24.91 -12.14
C PRO A 87 -0.38 25.58 -10.80
N ALA A 88 -1.14 26.58 -10.34
CA ALA A 88 -0.89 27.30 -9.09
C ALA A 88 -1.58 26.69 -7.87
N ASN A 89 -2.37 25.63 -8.02
CA ASN A 89 -3.07 25.01 -6.90
C ASN A 89 -3.10 23.48 -7.00
N ASN A 90 -3.42 22.85 -5.88
CA ASN A 90 -3.65 21.43 -5.77
C ASN A 90 -5.09 21.20 -5.32
N LEU A 91 -5.66 20.06 -5.72
CA LEU A 91 -6.98 19.64 -5.28
C LEU A 91 -6.83 18.68 -4.11
N VAL A 92 -7.22 19.12 -2.92
CA VAL A 92 -7.34 18.31 -1.72
C VAL A 92 -8.74 17.73 -1.66
N VAL A 93 -8.84 16.42 -1.49
CA VAL A 93 -10.09 15.70 -1.26
C VAL A 93 -10.04 15.13 0.14
N PHE A 94 -11.03 15.47 0.95
CA PHE A 94 -11.14 15.01 2.33
C PHE A 94 -11.87 13.66 2.40
N LYS A 95 -11.64 12.90 3.47
CA LYS A 95 -12.30 11.59 3.68
C LYS A 95 -13.82 11.69 3.84
N ASN A 96 -14.34 12.88 4.19
CA ASN A 96 -15.79 13.15 4.23
C ASN A 96 -16.39 13.50 2.85
N GLY A 97 -15.55 13.61 1.80
CA GLY A 97 -15.97 13.94 0.44
C GLY A 97 -15.88 15.42 0.06
N ASP A 98 -15.58 16.31 1.02
CA ASP A 98 -15.37 17.73 0.72
C ASP A 98 -14.08 17.93 -0.10
N THR A 99 -13.98 19.08 -0.77
CA THR A 99 -12.81 19.44 -1.57
C THR A 99 -12.31 20.84 -1.26
N LEU A 100 -10.98 21.02 -1.35
CA LEU A 100 -10.30 22.31 -1.22
C LEU A 100 -9.30 22.48 -2.36
N LEU A 101 -9.35 23.64 -3.03
CA LEU A 101 -8.29 24.08 -3.94
C LEU A 101 -7.32 24.98 -3.17
N ALA A 102 -6.07 24.53 -3.03
CA ALA A 102 -5.00 25.26 -2.35
C ALA A 102 -3.63 24.74 -2.80
N ASP A 103 -2.58 25.56 -2.72
CA ASP A 103 -1.22 25.08 -3.00
C ASP A 103 -0.67 24.34 -1.77
N TRP A 104 -0.23 23.10 -1.94
CA TRP A 104 0.41 22.31 -0.88
C TRP A 104 1.87 22.73 -0.74
N THR A 105 2.21 23.32 0.40
CA THR A 105 3.50 23.99 0.60
C THR A 105 4.47 23.18 1.46
N ASP A 106 3.97 22.44 2.45
CA ASP A 106 4.81 21.81 3.46
C ASP A 106 4.12 20.59 4.13
N VAL A 107 4.94 19.72 4.72
CA VAL A 107 4.49 18.58 5.54
C VAL A 107 5.34 18.54 6.80
N GLY A 108 4.70 18.58 7.96
CA GLY A 108 5.42 18.46 9.22
C GLY A 108 4.65 17.67 10.27
N GLY A 109 5.05 17.83 11.52
CA GLY A 109 4.43 17.13 12.65
C GLY A 109 4.93 15.69 12.80
N THR A 110 4.55 15.05 13.91
CA THR A 110 5.11 13.75 14.32
C THR A 110 4.07 12.72 14.74
N SER A 111 2.78 13.06 14.80
CA SER A 111 1.62 12.15 14.83
C SER A 111 0.33 12.92 15.17
N PRO A 112 -0.60 13.16 14.21
CA PRO A 112 -0.49 12.87 12.78
C PRO A 112 0.47 13.83 12.08
N LEU A 113 0.78 13.54 10.80
CA LEU A 113 1.39 14.54 9.94
C LEU A 113 0.40 15.71 9.73
N ILE A 114 0.94 16.91 9.69
CA ILE A 114 0.24 18.16 9.41
C ILE A 114 0.67 18.63 8.02
N LEU A 115 -0.32 18.78 7.14
CA LEU A 115 -0.16 19.24 5.78
C LEU A 115 -0.49 20.72 5.72
N ARG A 116 0.43 21.55 5.23
CA ARG A 116 0.23 23.00 5.13
C ARG A 116 -0.16 23.38 3.72
N PHE A 117 -1.18 24.23 3.61
CA PHE A 117 -1.71 24.69 2.34
C PHE A 117 -1.85 26.20 2.31
N ASN A 118 -1.47 26.82 1.21
CA ASN A 118 -1.74 28.22 0.95
C ASN A 118 -3.03 28.37 0.12
N SER A 119 -4.04 29.05 0.67
CA SER A 119 -5.31 29.33 -0.02
C SER A 119 -5.52 30.81 -0.34
N GLY A 120 -4.44 31.55 -0.63
CA GLY A 120 -4.46 32.97 -1.03
C GLY A 120 -4.65 33.96 0.11
N ALA A 121 -5.63 33.74 0.99
CA ALA A 121 -5.93 34.62 2.12
C ALA A 121 -5.24 34.22 3.44
N ALA A 122 -4.86 32.94 3.59
CA ALA A 122 -4.18 32.42 4.78
C ALA A 122 -3.56 31.04 4.48
N GLU A 123 -2.56 30.67 5.27
CA GLU A 123 -2.10 29.29 5.40
C GLU A 123 -3.12 28.47 6.21
N ARG A 124 -3.35 27.22 5.79
CA ARG A 124 -4.22 26.25 6.47
C ARG A 124 -3.39 25.03 6.83
N GLU A 125 -3.49 24.63 8.08
CA GLU A 125 -2.93 23.37 8.57
C GLU A 125 -4.03 22.31 8.62
N ILE A 126 -3.81 21.18 7.98
CA ILE A 126 -4.78 20.08 7.86
C ILE A 126 -4.08 18.80 8.30
N SER A 127 -4.73 18.01 9.16
CA SER A 127 -4.21 16.70 9.53
C SER A 127 -4.28 15.74 8.34
N ALA A 128 -3.20 14.98 8.11
CA ALA A 128 -3.17 13.93 7.09
C ALA A 128 -4.29 12.89 7.27
N ASP A 129 -4.79 12.68 8.49
CA ASP A 129 -5.88 11.75 8.75
C ASP A 129 -7.23 12.21 8.18
N GLN A 130 -7.38 13.50 7.90
CA GLN A 130 -8.59 14.08 7.30
C GLN A 130 -8.56 14.01 5.77
N VAL A 131 -7.38 13.87 5.19
CA VAL A 131 -7.17 13.89 3.75
C VAL A 131 -7.33 12.49 3.19
N ALA A 132 -8.07 12.37 2.10
CA ALA A 132 -8.16 11.14 1.32
C ALA A 132 -7.16 11.18 0.16
N ARG A 133 -7.16 12.26 -0.62
CA ARG A 133 -6.28 12.41 -1.78
C ARG A 133 -5.86 13.85 -1.98
N ILE A 134 -4.68 14.04 -2.57
CA ILE A 134 -4.24 15.32 -3.10
C ILE A 134 -3.83 15.12 -4.55
N TYR A 135 -4.48 15.84 -5.47
CA TYR A 135 -4.10 15.87 -6.88
C TYR A 135 -3.24 17.10 -7.15
N LEU A 136 -2.09 16.88 -7.79
CA LEU A 136 -1.14 17.91 -8.22
C LEU A 136 -1.30 18.28 -9.70
N VAL A 137 -2.07 17.47 -10.43
CA VAL A 137 -2.48 17.73 -11.81
C VAL A 137 -3.97 17.49 -11.95
N PRO A 138 -4.63 18.20 -12.89
CA PRO A 138 -5.93 17.78 -13.35
C PRO A 138 -5.86 16.33 -13.79
N ALA A 139 -6.95 15.61 -13.58
CA ALA A 139 -7.05 14.19 -13.91
C ALA A 139 -6.70 13.87 -15.38
N SER A 140 -6.64 14.88 -16.25
CA SER A 140 -6.18 14.81 -17.64
C SER A 140 -4.78 14.22 -17.84
N VAL A 141 -3.92 14.14 -16.82
CA VAL A 141 -2.67 13.34 -16.87
C VAL A 141 -2.98 11.92 -16.37
N GLY A 142 -3.57 11.11 -17.25
CA GLY A 142 -3.70 9.66 -17.07
C GLY A 142 -4.92 9.14 -16.31
N LEU A 143 -5.83 10.01 -15.84
CA LEU A 143 -7.13 9.58 -15.31
C LEU A 143 -8.16 9.71 -16.42
N VAL A 144 -8.52 8.55 -16.99
CA VAL A 144 -9.81 8.39 -17.67
C VAL A 144 -10.90 8.72 -16.62
N MET A 145 -11.36 9.98 -16.61
CA MET A 145 -12.64 10.35 -16.02
C MET A 145 -13.74 9.68 -16.84
N ARG A 146 -14.00 8.40 -16.55
CA ARG A 146 -15.28 7.76 -16.84
C ARG A 146 -16.02 7.64 -15.51
N PRO A 147 -17.35 7.86 -15.45
CA PRO A 147 -18.12 7.37 -14.30
C PRO A 147 -17.75 5.91 -14.15
N LYS A 148 -17.30 5.51 -12.95
CA LYS A 148 -16.80 4.16 -12.67
C LYS A 148 -17.79 3.17 -13.31
N PRO A 149 -17.45 2.48 -14.41
CA PRO A 149 -18.14 1.24 -14.69
C PRO A 149 -17.89 0.43 -13.43
N VAL A 150 -18.95 -0.10 -12.81
CA VAL A 150 -18.81 -1.29 -11.94
C VAL A 150 -17.76 -2.15 -12.64
N PRO A 151 -16.59 -2.42 -12.02
CA PRO A 151 -15.39 -2.69 -12.80
C PRO A 151 -15.65 -3.86 -13.74
N GLU A 152 -15.81 -3.55 -15.02
CA GLU A 152 -15.26 -4.39 -16.06
C GLU A 152 -13.76 -4.20 -15.89
N GLN A 153 -13.25 -5.06 -15.02
CA GLN A 153 -11.87 -5.44 -14.86
C GLN A 153 -11.28 -5.60 -16.27
N SER A 154 -10.69 -4.54 -16.83
CA SER A 154 -9.88 -4.67 -18.03
C SER A 154 -8.77 -5.64 -17.65
N GLU A 155 -8.71 -6.75 -18.37
CA GLU A 155 -7.74 -7.83 -18.22
C GLU A 155 -6.35 -7.30 -17.86
N GLY A 156 -5.99 -7.35 -16.58
CA GLY A 156 -4.81 -6.61 -16.14
C GLY A 156 -4.49 -6.66 -14.65
N GLY A 157 -4.85 -7.73 -13.95
CA GLY A 157 -4.21 -8.23 -12.72
C GLY A 157 -4.20 -7.37 -11.44
N VAL A 158 -4.64 -7.95 -10.32
CA VAL A 158 -4.52 -7.48 -8.93
C VAL A 158 -3.14 -7.82 -8.37
N ASN A 159 -2.45 -6.90 -7.70
CA ASN A 159 -1.25 -7.22 -6.91
C ASN A 159 -1.67 -7.64 -5.51
N VAL A 160 -1.41 -8.89 -5.11
CA VAL A 160 -1.69 -9.40 -3.76
C VAL A 160 -0.38 -9.37 -2.99
N MET A 161 -0.25 -8.39 -2.10
CA MET A 161 0.98 -8.18 -1.32
C MET A 161 1.15 -9.30 -0.30
N ALA A 162 2.35 -9.86 -0.22
CA ALA A 162 2.62 -10.94 0.72
C ALA A 162 2.61 -10.49 2.18
N SER A 163 2.85 -9.20 2.41
CA SER A 163 2.90 -8.55 3.71
C SER A 163 1.53 -8.12 4.24
N GLU A 164 0.45 -8.39 3.50
CA GLU A 164 -0.92 -8.06 3.90
C GLU A 164 -1.76 -9.34 4.03
N PRO A 165 -2.65 -9.42 5.04
CA PRO A 165 -3.50 -10.58 5.19
C PRO A 165 -4.55 -10.70 4.07
N TRP A 166 -5.08 -9.56 3.60
CA TRP A 166 -6.13 -9.51 2.59
C TRP A 166 -6.05 -8.24 1.75
N THR A 167 -5.97 -8.41 0.43
CA THR A 167 -6.08 -7.35 -0.57
C THR A 167 -7.44 -7.43 -1.27
N SER A 168 -8.14 -6.30 -1.39
CA SER A 168 -9.39 -6.24 -2.15
C SER A 168 -9.14 -6.52 -3.64
N ALA A 169 -9.90 -7.43 -4.25
CA ALA A 169 -9.85 -7.68 -5.68
C ALA A 169 -10.57 -6.60 -6.51
N GLY A 170 -11.28 -5.69 -5.85
CA GLY A 170 -12.05 -4.61 -6.48
C GLY A 170 -13.34 -5.06 -7.16
N ILE A 171 -13.67 -6.35 -7.15
CA ILE A 171 -14.90 -6.91 -7.73
C ILE A 171 -15.88 -7.40 -6.66
N THR A 172 -17.17 -7.31 -6.97
CA THR A 172 -18.23 -7.99 -6.25
C THR A 172 -18.62 -9.23 -7.03
N VAL A 173 -18.85 -10.33 -6.33
CA VAL A 173 -19.21 -11.63 -6.89
C VAL A 173 -20.57 -12.08 -6.37
N SER A 174 -21.21 -12.97 -7.13
CA SER A 174 -22.43 -13.65 -6.71
C SER A 174 -22.16 -15.13 -6.40
N THR A 175 -22.89 -15.70 -5.44
CA THR A 175 -22.89 -17.14 -5.17
C THR A 175 -23.17 -17.90 -6.46
N GLY A 176 -22.29 -18.85 -6.78
CA GLY A 176 -22.40 -19.67 -7.97
C GLY A 176 -21.79 -19.10 -9.24
N GLU A 177 -21.30 -17.86 -9.22
CA GLU A 177 -20.47 -17.29 -10.29
C GLU A 177 -19.16 -18.08 -10.41
N TYR A 178 -18.68 -18.30 -11.63
CA TYR A 178 -17.39 -18.95 -11.88
C TYR A 178 -16.34 -17.91 -12.26
N LEU A 179 -15.20 -17.92 -11.57
CA LEU A 179 -14.07 -17.04 -11.86
C LEU A 179 -12.82 -17.85 -12.18
N ARG A 180 -12.08 -17.46 -13.22
CA ARG A 180 -10.73 -17.95 -13.51
C ARG A 180 -9.70 -16.99 -12.93
N PHE A 181 -8.61 -17.56 -12.43
CA PHE A 181 -7.50 -16.82 -11.85
C PHE A 181 -6.23 -17.20 -12.61
N SER A 182 -5.53 -16.21 -13.16
CA SER A 182 -4.20 -16.37 -13.73
C SER A 182 -3.21 -15.65 -12.84
N VAL A 183 -2.30 -16.41 -12.23
CA VAL A 183 -1.38 -15.93 -11.22
C VAL A 183 0.04 -15.98 -11.76
N SER A 184 0.80 -14.91 -11.51
CA SER A 184 2.22 -14.84 -11.85
C SER A 184 3.02 -14.27 -10.69
N ARG A 185 4.34 -14.49 -10.75
CA ARG A 185 5.35 -14.19 -9.72
C ARG A 185 5.33 -15.17 -8.55
N GLU A 186 6.40 -15.12 -7.79
CA GLU A 186 6.57 -15.81 -6.51
C GLU A 186 6.70 -14.77 -5.40
N ILE A 187 6.43 -15.21 -4.18
CA ILE A 187 6.58 -14.40 -2.96
C ILE A 187 7.61 -15.05 -2.04
N LYS A 188 8.06 -14.28 -1.03
CA LYS A 188 8.66 -14.86 0.18
C LYS A 188 7.67 -14.81 1.34
N PHE A 189 7.58 -15.90 2.08
CA PHE A 189 6.74 -16.01 3.29
C PHE A 189 7.58 -16.08 4.58
N GLY A 190 8.84 -15.67 4.50
CA GLY A 190 9.80 -15.73 5.59
C GLY A 190 11.18 -15.26 5.13
N THR A 191 12.12 -15.26 6.07
CA THR A 191 13.48 -14.74 5.85
C THR A 191 14.44 -15.77 5.28
N GLU A 192 14.17 -17.07 5.41
CA GLU A 192 15.10 -18.11 4.98
C GLU A 192 15.18 -18.19 3.44
N PRO A 193 16.28 -18.69 2.86
CA PRO A 193 16.44 -18.80 1.42
C PRO A 193 15.35 -19.64 0.73
N ASN A 194 14.82 -20.65 1.42
CA ASN A 194 13.82 -21.58 0.90
C ASN A 194 12.38 -21.18 1.25
N ASP A 195 12.17 -20.02 1.90
CA ASP A 195 10.84 -19.50 2.23
C ASP A 195 10.22 -18.79 1.03
N THR A 196 10.19 -19.45 -0.12
CA THR A 196 9.57 -18.95 -1.35
C THR A 196 8.30 -19.70 -1.67
N ALA A 197 7.29 -19.04 -2.24
CA ALA A 197 6.05 -19.70 -2.61
C ALA A 197 5.55 -19.25 -3.97
N SER A 198 5.09 -20.21 -4.76
CA SER A 198 4.24 -19.95 -5.93
C SER A 198 2.79 -19.80 -5.46
N ALA A 199 1.87 -19.54 -6.39
CA ALA A 199 0.45 -19.51 -6.08
C ALA A 199 -0.04 -20.80 -5.41
N ASP A 200 0.58 -21.95 -5.70
CA ASP A 200 0.26 -23.24 -5.09
C ASP A 200 0.91 -23.45 -3.71
N GLY A 201 1.63 -22.45 -3.21
CA GLY A 201 2.35 -22.48 -1.94
C GLY A 201 3.77 -23.03 -2.07
N ASN A 202 4.47 -23.08 -0.95
CA ASN A 202 5.84 -23.60 -0.89
C ASN A 202 5.86 -25.12 -1.14
N SER A 203 6.63 -25.55 -2.15
CA SER A 203 6.74 -26.97 -2.54
C SER A 203 7.64 -27.80 -1.62
N ALA A 204 8.54 -27.15 -0.87
CA ALA A 204 9.45 -27.78 0.08
C ALA A 204 8.84 -27.95 1.48
N ALA A 205 7.72 -27.28 1.76
CA ALA A 205 7.05 -27.27 3.04
C ALA A 205 6.52 -28.68 3.30
N ARG A 206 7.30 -29.43 4.08
CA ARG A 206 6.86 -30.70 4.66
C ARG A 206 5.56 -30.41 5.40
N VAL A 207 4.55 -31.26 5.22
CA VAL A 207 3.27 -31.22 5.94
C VAL A 207 3.55 -31.22 7.45
N SER A 208 3.79 -30.05 8.02
CA SER A 208 4.16 -29.83 9.41
C SER A 208 2.91 -29.47 10.20
N ALA A 209 3.00 -29.46 11.53
CA ALA A 209 1.89 -29.07 12.40
C ALA A 209 1.30 -27.67 12.06
N VAL A 210 2.08 -26.80 11.43
CA VAL A 210 1.67 -25.45 10.96
C VAL A 210 0.51 -25.52 9.95
N PHE A 211 0.44 -26.57 9.11
CA PHE A 211 -0.63 -26.73 8.11
C PHE A 211 -2.02 -26.85 8.74
N ARG A 212 -2.14 -27.31 9.99
CA ARG A 212 -3.44 -27.46 10.68
C ARG A 212 -4.04 -26.12 11.13
N SER A 213 -3.22 -25.10 11.29
CA SER A 213 -3.63 -23.76 11.72
C SER A 213 -3.80 -22.76 10.58
N LEU A 214 -3.36 -23.08 9.36
CA LEU A 214 -3.49 -22.19 8.21
C LEU A 214 -4.96 -21.88 7.88
N PRO A 215 -5.26 -20.67 7.35
CA PRO A 215 -6.60 -20.29 6.91
C PRO A 215 -7.24 -21.31 5.96
N VAL A 216 -6.45 -21.88 5.05
CA VAL A 216 -6.87 -22.96 4.15
C VAL A 216 -5.92 -24.14 4.30
N ARG A 217 -6.38 -25.16 5.03
CA ARG A 217 -5.57 -26.34 5.40
C ARG A 217 -5.14 -27.22 4.22
N SER A 218 -5.89 -27.20 3.14
CA SER A 218 -5.61 -28.00 1.93
C SER A 218 -4.57 -27.37 1.02
N LEU A 219 -4.17 -26.12 1.28
CA LEU A 219 -3.16 -25.40 0.52
C LEU A 219 -1.90 -25.22 1.39
N PRO A 220 -0.69 -25.40 0.86
CA PRO A 220 0.53 -25.08 1.59
C PRO A 220 0.66 -23.60 1.97
N VAL A 221 1.60 -23.33 2.88
CA VAL A 221 1.95 -21.97 3.29
C VAL A 221 2.40 -21.14 2.08
N GLY A 222 2.06 -19.86 2.08
CA GLY A 222 2.39 -18.94 0.99
C GLY A 222 1.48 -19.06 -0.24
N GLY A 223 0.57 -20.04 -0.28
CA GLY A 223 -0.34 -20.22 -1.41
C GLY A 223 -1.41 -19.12 -1.50
N LEU A 224 -1.92 -18.86 -2.71
CA LEU A 224 -2.95 -17.87 -2.94
C LEU A 224 -4.33 -18.38 -2.48
N ILE A 225 -5.00 -17.59 -1.65
CA ILE A 225 -6.35 -17.86 -1.14
C ILE A 225 -7.29 -16.70 -1.43
N GLY A 226 -8.60 -16.97 -1.39
CA GLY A 226 -9.65 -15.98 -1.52
C GLY A 226 -10.64 -16.03 -0.39
N LYS A 227 -11.36 -14.94 -0.16
CA LYS A 227 -12.59 -14.93 0.66
C LYS A 227 -13.59 -13.93 0.09
N VAL A 228 -14.87 -14.16 0.35
CA VAL A 228 -15.94 -13.23 -0.03
C VAL A 228 -16.48 -12.55 1.23
N GLY A 229 -16.38 -11.23 1.30
CA GLY A 229 -16.75 -10.45 2.49
C GLY A 229 -16.02 -10.96 3.74
N ASN A 230 -16.80 -11.34 4.75
CA ASN A 230 -16.34 -11.92 6.01
C ASN A 230 -16.51 -13.46 6.05
N GLY A 231 -16.73 -14.09 4.90
CA GLY A 231 -16.90 -15.54 4.78
C GLY A 231 -15.61 -16.33 4.97
N GLN A 232 -15.75 -17.66 4.95
CA GLN A 232 -14.62 -18.59 5.07
C GLN A 232 -13.66 -18.46 3.87
N PRO A 233 -12.33 -18.48 4.12
CA PRO A 233 -11.33 -18.57 3.06
C PRO A 233 -11.45 -19.84 2.22
N PHE A 234 -11.10 -19.75 0.95
CA PHE A 234 -11.03 -20.87 0.00
C PHE A 234 -9.70 -20.86 -0.76
N SER A 235 -9.24 -22.04 -1.18
CA SER A 235 -8.02 -22.19 -1.98
C SER A 235 -8.22 -21.62 -3.39
N ILE A 236 -7.25 -20.85 -3.87
CA ILE A 236 -7.16 -20.46 -5.28
C ILE A 236 -6.01 -21.21 -5.94
N GLY A 237 -4.78 -21.10 -5.44
CA GLY A 237 -3.64 -21.72 -6.11
C GLY A 237 -3.33 -21.09 -7.46
N SER A 238 -2.67 -21.83 -8.34
CA SER A 238 -2.54 -21.52 -9.77
C SER A 238 -3.82 -21.83 -10.57
N ALA A 239 -4.85 -22.40 -9.92
CA ALA A 239 -6.15 -22.84 -10.44
C ALA A 239 -6.30 -22.85 -11.98
N PRO A 240 -6.05 -23.99 -12.66
CA PRO A 240 -6.27 -24.10 -14.10
C PRO A 240 -7.77 -24.08 -14.49
N GLN A 241 -8.67 -24.31 -13.54
CA GLN A 241 -10.12 -24.37 -13.76
C GLN A 241 -10.85 -23.22 -13.08
N PRO A 242 -12.02 -22.78 -13.59
CA PRO A 242 -12.84 -21.77 -12.93
C PRO A 242 -13.28 -22.23 -11.53
N ILE A 243 -13.19 -21.32 -10.56
CA ILE A 243 -13.63 -21.53 -9.18
C ILE A 243 -15.04 -20.95 -9.03
N ARG A 244 -15.95 -21.76 -8.47
CA ARG A 244 -17.30 -21.34 -8.13
C ARG A 244 -17.29 -20.49 -6.84
N MET A 245 -17.83 -19.28 -6.90
CA MET A 245 -17.88 -18.36 -5.77
C MET A 245 -18.86 -18.84 -4.70
N PRO A 246 -18.46 -18.88 -3.42
CA PRO A 246 -19.26 -19.49 -2.35
C PRO A 246 -20.37 -18.58 -1.83
N ALA A 247 -20.17 -17.26 -1.88
CA ALA A 247 -21.05 -16.26 -1.29
C ALA A 247 -21.23 -15.05 -2.23
N ASN A 248 -22.24 -14.23 -1.95
CA ASN A 248 -22.38 -12.89 -2.52
C ASN A 248 -21.48 -11.90 -1.76
N GLY A 249 -20.85 -10.96 -2.46
CA GLY A 249 -20.14 -9.85 -1.84
C GLY A 249 -18.79 -9.54 -2.47
N GLN A 250 -18.01 -8.69 -1.79
CA GLN A 250 -16.70 -8.26 -2.28
C GLN A 250 -15.68 -9.41 -2.18
N LEU A 251 -14.93 -9.65 -3.25
CA LEU A 251 -13.84 -10.61 -3.27
C LEU A 251 -12.56 -9.99 -2.69
N PHE A 252 -11.92 -10.72 -1.79
CA PHE A 252 -10.59 -10.44 -1.26
C PHE A 252 -9.65 -11.60 -1.59
N LEU A 253 -8.40 -11.27 -1.87
CA LEU A 253 -7.30 -12.21 -2.12
C LEU A 253 -6.29 -12.09 -0.98
N GLY A 254 -5.63 -13.18 -0.62
CA GLY A 254 -4.65 -13.19 0.45
C GLY A 254 -3.64 -14.31 0.30
N ILE A 255 -2.67 -14.32 1.20
CA ILE A 255 -1.66 -15.38 1.31
C ILE A 255 -2.08 -16.35 2.40
N ASN A 256 -1.93 -17.64 2.14
CA ASN A 256 -2.18 -18.69 3.11
C ASN A 256 -1.05 -18.75 4.14
N ASP A 257 -1.11 -17.84 5.10
CA ASP A 257 -0.11 -17.68 6.15
C ASP A 257 -0.75 -17.20 7.45
N LEU A 258 0.01 -17.21 8.54
CA LEU A 258 -0.36 -16.72 9.86
C LEU A 258 0.44 -15.49 10.27
N THR A 259 1.63 -15.32 9.70
CA THR A 259 2.51 -14.17 9.92
C THR A 259 2.74 -13.48 8.58
N PHE A 260 2.77 -12.16 8.57
CA PHE A 260 2.92 -11.37 7.33
C PHE A 260 4.06 -10.36 7.40
N THR A 261 4.63 -10.12 8.60
CA THR A 261 5.65 -9.09 8.81
C THR A 261 7.02 -9.46 8.25
N ASP A 262 7.27 -10.75 8.05
CA ASP A 262 8.46 -11.35 7.44
C ASP A 262 8.27 -11.70 5.97
N ASN A 263 7.09 -11.40 5.41
CA ASN A 263 6.74 -11.70 4.03
C ASN A 263 7.14 -10.56 3.10
N SER A 264 7.51 -10.90 1.87
CA SER A 264 7.89 -9.90 0.86
C SER A 264 7.51 -10.33 -0.56
N GLY A 265 7.42 -9.35 -1.46
CA GLY A 265 6.95 -9.57 -2.82
C GLY A 265 5.43 -9.60 -2.93
N TRP A 266 4.93 -9.97 -4.13
CA TRP A 266 3.51 -10.03 -4.41
C TRP A 266 3.20 -11.01 -5.54
N PHE A 267 2.01 -11.58 -5.50
CA PHE A 267 1.41 -12.23 -6.67
C PHE A 267 0.75 -11.19 -7.57
N ARG A 268 0.83 -11.39 -8.89
CA ARG A 268 -0.02 -10.68 -9.86
C ARG A 268 -1.13 -11.62 -10.32
N VAL A 269 -2.37 -11.29 -9.99
CA VAL A 269 -3.56 -12.13 -10.17
C VAL A 269 -4.54 -11.50 -11.14
N VAL A 270 -4.61 -11.99 -12.38
CA VAL A 270 -5.66 -11.63 -13.35
C VAL A 270 -6.90 -12.48 -13.07
N ILE A 271 -8.05 -11.83 -12.94
CA ILE A 271 -9.33 -12.51 -12.72
C ILE A 271 -10.18 -12.30 -13.96
N THR A 272 -10.75 -13.38 -14.48
CA THR A 272 -11.71 -13.34 -15.58
C THR A 272 -12.97 -14.10 -15.21
N ARG A 273 -14.13 -13.62 -15.65
CA ARG A 273 -15.40 -14.32 -15.42
C ARG A 273 -15.51 -15.50 -16.38
N GLY A 274 -15.71 -16.70 -15.84
CA GLY A 274 -16.00 -17.89 -16.62
C GLY A 274 -17.47 -17.87 -17.06
N ARG A 275 -17.72 -18.13 -18.34
CA ARG A 275 -19.03 -18.60 -18.80
C ARG A 275 -19.16 -20.10 -18.55
#